data_AF-A0A8J4WC70-F1
#
_entry.id   AF-A0A8J4WC70-F1
#
_cell.length_a   1.000
_cell.length_b   1.000
_cell.length_c   1.000
_cell.angle_alpha   90.00
_cell.angle_beta   90.00
_cell.angle_gamma   90.00
#
_symmetry.space_group_name_H-M   'P 1'
#
loop_
_entity.id
_entity.type
_entity.pdbx_description
1 polymer ?
#
loop_
_entity_poly.entity_id
_entity_poly.type
_entity_poly.pdbx_seq_one_letter_code
_entity_poly.pdbx_strand_id
1 'polypeptide(L)' 'MGGGHYDAPRVPSRQEMVDAKLPLHYRDTCAGILIPLNECRRATLFLPWKCQDLRHAYEKCQYEEWKTRVELLKNKE' A
#
# COMPACT_ATOMS: atom_id res chain seq x y z
N MET A 1 -5.08 -15.41 20.15
CA MET A 1 -4.36 -14.11 20.16
C MET A 1 -3.37 -14.12 19.01
N GLY A 2 -3.48 -13.42 17.87
CA GLY A 2 -4.51 -12.56 17.31
C GLY A 2 -4.32 -12.62 15.80
N GLY A 3 -5.13 -13.46 15.13
CA GLY A 3 -5.23 -13.47 13.67
C GLY A 3 -6.13 -12.31 13.27
N GLY A 4 -5.58 -11.11 13.17
CA GLY A 4 -6.28 -10.00 12.56
C GLY A 4 -6.47 -10.35 11.09
N HIS A 5 -7.70 -10.63 10.69
CA HIS A 5 -8.08 -10.70 9.28
C HIS A 5 -7.80 -9.33 8.66
N TYR A 6 -6.59 -9.15 8.11
CA TYR A 6 -6.31 -8.05 7.21
C TYR A 6 -6.93 -8.45 5.88
N ASP A 7 -7.97 -7.76 5.45
CA ASP A 7 -8.41 -7.91 4.08
C ASP A 7 -7.27 -7.39 3.20
N ALA A 8 -6.66 -8.31 2.44
CA ALA A 8 -5.59 -7.95 1.52
C ALA A 8 -6.13 -6.87 0.58
N PRO A 9 -5.44 -5.72 0.45
CA PRO A 9 -5.93 -4.67 -0.42
C PRO A 9 -5.97 -5.16 -1.87
N ARG A 10 -6.92 -4.63 -2.63
CA ARG A 10 -7.03 -4.91 -4.06
C ARG A 10 -5.68 -4.66 -4.72
N VAL A 11 -5.10 -5.68 -5.34
CA VAL A 11 -3.91 -5.52 -6.17
C VAL A 11 -4.34 -4.97 -7.54
N PRO A 12 -3.86 -3.78 -7.95
CA PRO A 12 -4.19 -3.22 -9.25
C PRO A 12 -3.53 -4.03 -10.37
N SER A 13 -4.13 -4.01 -11.56
CA SER A 13 -3.51 -4.62 -12.73
C SER A 13 -2.21 -3.89 -13.10
N ARG A 14 -1.35 -4.56 -13.85
CA ARG A 14 -0.09 -3.95 -14.31
C ARG A 14 -0.34 -2.71 -15.17
N GLN A 15 -1.39 -2.70 -15.98
CA GLN A 15 -1.78 -1.56 -16.80
C GLN A 15 -2.23 -0.39 -15.92
N GLU A 16 -3.08 -0.63 -14.91
CA GLU A 16 -3.53 0.38 -13.95
C GLU A 16 -2.35 1.06 -13.22
N MET A 17 -1.33 0.30 -12.84
CA MET A 17 -0.11 0.85 -12.21
C MET A 17 0.74 1.71 -13.16
N VAL A 18 0.74 1.38 -14.46
CA VAL A 18 1.43 2.15 -15.50
C VAL A 18 0.68 3.45 -15.77
N ASP A 19 -0.65 3.38 -15.90
CA ASP A 19 -1.52 4.54 -16.16
C ASP A 19 -1.47 5.54 -15.00
N ALA A 20 -1.41 5.04 -13.76
CA ALA A 20 -1.20 5.85 -12.55
C ALA A 20 0.24 6.39 -12.41
N LYS A 21 1.14 6.06 -13.33
CA LYS A 21 2.56 6.47 -13.36
C LYS A 21 3.30 6.13 -12.07
N LEU A 22 3.04 4.96 -11.50
CA LEU A 22 3.75 4.51 -10.29
C LEU A 22 5.22 4.15 -10.62
N PRO A 23 6.20 4.65 -9.85
CA PRO A 23 7.59 4.20 -9.94
C PRO A 23 7.71 2.72 -9.64
N LEU A 24 8.72 2.05 -10.22
CA LEU A 24 8.89 0.59 -10.11
C LEU A 24 8.93 0.08 -8.67
N HIS A 25 9.56 0.82 -7.77
CA HIS A 25 9.68 0.44 -6.35
C HIS A 25 8.34 0.42 -5.60
N TYR A 26 7.32 1.12 -6.09
CA TYR A 26 6.00 1.21 -5.47
C TYR A 26 4.93 0.36 -6.17
N ARG A 27 5.35 -0.54 -7.08
CA ARG A 27 4.47 -1.49 -7.77
C ARG A 27 4.37 -2.79 -6.97
N ASP A 28 3.97 -2.65 -5.71
CA ASP A 28 3.80 -3.74 -4.76
C ASP A 28 2.31 -4.12 -4.60
N THR A 29 2.02 -5.05 -3.70
CA THR A 29 0.65 -5.47 -3.37
C THR A 29 -0.17 -4.33 -2.75
N CYS A 30 0.47 -3.31 -2.19
CA CYS A 30 -0.16 -2.14 -1.57
C CYS A 30 -0.49 -1.03 -2.58
N ALA A 31 -0.08 -1.16 -3.84
CA ALA A 31 -0.29 -0.16 -4.89
C ALA A 31 -1.76 0.24 -5.08
N GLY A 32 -2.71 -0.64 -4.75
CA GLY A 32 -4.14 -0.34 -4.85
C GLY A 32 -4.61 0.76 -3.90
N ILE A 33 -3.93 0.96 -2.76
CA ILE A 33 -4.19 2.08 -1.84
C ILE A 33 -3.37 3.32 -2.25
N LEU A 34 -2.20 3.10 -2.85
CA LEU A 34 -1.31 4.19 -3.27
C LEU A 34 -1.91 5.05 -4.38
N ILE A 35 -2.62 4.43 -5.34
CA ILE A 35 -3.31 5.15 -6.42
C ILE A 35 -4.32 6.18 -5.86
N PRO A 36 -5.33 5.80 -5.06
CA PRO A 36 -6.29 6.76 -4.50
C PRO A 36 -5.63 7.74 -3.52
N LEU A 37 -4.58 7.33 -2.80
CA LEU A 37 -3.81 8.25 -1.95
C LEU A 37 -3.13 9.36 -2.78
N ASN A 38 -2.53 9.02 -3.91
CA ASN A 38 -1.87 10.00 -4.78
C ASN A 38 -2.88 10.92 -5.48
N GLU A 39 -4.05 10.40 -5.83
CA GLU A 39 -5.17 11.22 -6.32
C GLU A 39 -5.65 12.21 -5.26
N CYS A 40 -5.89 11.75 -4.03
CA CYS A 40 -6.26 12.61 -2.89
C CYS A 40 -5.22 13.70 -2.64
N ARG A 41 -3.93 13.33 -2.64
CA ARG A 41 -2.81 14.28 -2.48
C ARG A 41 -2.82 15.36 -3.57
N ARG A 42 -2.99 14.99 -4.84
CA ARG A 42 -3.05 15.97 -5.93
C ARG A 42 -4.27 16.86 -5.83
N ALA A 43 -5.44 16.30 -5.53
CA ALA A 43 -6.68 17.05 -5.39
C ALA A 43 -6.66 18.05 -4.22
N THR A 44 -5.93 17.73 -3.16
CA THR A 44 -5.83 18.56 -1.94
C THR A 44 -4.54 19.35 -1.85
N LEU A 45 -3.76 19.48 -2.94
CA LEU A 45 -2.48 20.19 -2.98
C LEU A 45 -1.48 19.70 -1.90
N PHE A 46 -1.49 18.40 -1.63
CA PHE A 46 -0.59 17.71 -0.70
C PHE A 46 -0.70 18.20 0.76
N LEU A 47 -1.87 18.71 1.17
CA LEU A 47 -2.10 19.11 2.56
C LEU A 47 -1.99 17.90 3.51
N PRO A 48 -1.14 17.95 4.56
CA PRO A 48 -0.79 16.78 5.35
C PRO A 48 -1.93 16.21 6.21
N TRP A 49 -2.99 16.99 6.47
CA TRP A 49 -4.13 16.60 7.30
C TRP A 49 -5.36 16.10 6.51
N LYS A 50 -5.36 16.16 5.17
CA LYS A 50 -6.57 15.84 4.38
C LYS A 50 -6.71 14.36 3.99
N CYS A 51 -5.59 13.68 3.74
CA CYS A 51 -5.59 12.28 3.25
C CYS A 51 -5.06 11.30 4.32
N GLN A 52 -5.31 11.57 5.61
CA GLN A 52 -4.70 10.83 6.72
C GLN A 52 -5.12 9.35 6.75
N ASP A 53 -6.41 9.06 6.53
CA ASP A 53 -6.90 7.68 6.58
C ASP A 53 -6.28 6.82 5.46
N LEU A 54 -6.24 7.35 4.23
CA LEU A 54 -5.58 6.69 3.10
C LEU A 54 -4.08 6.52 3.32
N ARG A 55 -3.43 7.51 3.94
CA ARG A 55 -2.01 7.42 4.30
C ARG A 55 -1.77 6.30 5.31
N HIS A 56 -2.58 6.26 6.37
CA HIS A 56 -2.46 5.26 7.42
C HIS A 56 -2.78 3.86 6.91
N ALA A 57 -3.79 3.72 6.05
CA ALA A 57 -4.10 2.45 5.39
C ALA A 57 -2.93 1.93 4.53
N TYR A 58 -2.29 2.82 3.78
CA TYR A 58 -1.12 2.47 2.97
C TYR A 58 0.08 2.06 3.84
N GLU A 59 0.38 2.82 4.91
CA GLU A 59 1.45 2.51 5.87
C GLU A 59 1.21 1.18 6.59
N LYS A 60 -0.03 0.90 7.00
CA LYS A 60 -0.41 -0.38 7.60
C LYS A 60 -0.20 -1.53 6.63
N CYS A 61 -0.61 -1.39 5.36
CA CYS A 61 -0.38 -2.42 4.35
C CYS A 61 1.12 -2.75 4.19
N GLN A 62 1.95 -1.72 4.08
CA GLN A 62 3.41 -1.89 3.97
C GLN A 62 4.00 -2.61 5.18
N TYR A 63 3.51 -2.29 6.38
CA TYR A 63 3.96 -2.94 7.61
C TYR A 63 3.58 -4.42 7.67
N GLU A 64 2.35 -4.78 7.29
CA GLU A 64 1.92 -6.18 7.20
C GLU A 64 2.76 -6.96 6.17
N GLU A 65 3.00 -6.37 5.00
CA GLU A 65 3.81 -6.97 3.93
C GLU A 65 5.25 -7.22 4.38
N TRP A 66 5.84 -6.26 5.11
CA TRP A 66 7.15 -6.42 5.73
C TRP A 66 7.19 -7.54 6.76
N LYS A 67 6.18 -7.65 7.64
CA LYS A 67 6.10 -8.76 8.63
C LYS A 67 6.07 -10.12 7.94
N THR A 68 5.26 -10.27 6.89
CA THR A 68 5.23 -11.49 6.08
C THR A 68 6.60 -11.81 5.47
N ARG A 69 7.30 -10.81 4.92
CA ARG A 69 8.67 -11.01 4.40
C ARG A 69 9.66 -11.43 5.48
N VAL A 70 9.59 -10.84 6.68
CA VAL A 70 10.43 -11.22 7.82
C VAL A 70 10.17 -12.66 8.26
N GLU A 71 8.91 -13.08 8.31
CA GLU A 71 8.53 -14.47 8.61
C GLU A 71 9.07 -15.44 7.56
N LEU A 72 8.95 -15.10 6.27
CA LEU A 72 9.52 -15.90 5.17
C LEU A 72 11.05 -16.02 5.26
N LEU A 73 11.73 -14.97 5.74
CA LEU A 73 13.19 -15.01 5.94
C LEU A 73 13.58 -15.87 7.15
N LYS A 74 12.78 -15.85 8.23
CA LYS A 74 13.01 -16.69 9.42
C LYS A 74 12.75 -18.17 9.15
N ASN A 75 11.75 -18.49 8.35
CA ASN A 75 11.34 -19.87 8.05
C ASN A 75 12.12 -20.50 6.88
N LYS A 76 13.19 -19.86 6.41
CA LYS A 76 14.02 -20.32 5.29
C LYS A 76 15.22 -21.19 5.72
N GLU A 77 15.20 -21.68 6.97
CA GLU A 77 16.13 -22.69 7.48
C GLU A 77 15.69 -24.11 7.10
#